data_AF-A0A0Q2MFC7-F1
#
_entry.id   AF-A0A0Q2MFC7-F1
#
_cell.length_a   1.000
_cell.length_b   1.000
_cell.length_c   1.000
_cell.angle_alpha   90.00
_cell.angle_beta   90.00
_cell.angle_gamma   90.00
#
_symmetry.space_group_name_H-M   'P 1'
#
loop_
_entity.id
_entity.type
_entity.pdbx_description
1 polymer ?
#
loop_
_entity_poly.entity_id
_entity_poly.type
_entity_poly.pdbx_seq_one_letter_code
_entity_poly.pdbx_strand_id
1 'polypeptide(L)'
;MRRSGLLILVAALFLAGATPRANADAVAYLVNVTMRPGYGFANADDALRYGNSLCDRVSEGRSYASLIGDIKTDFNTTDEYQASYLLSQAVNELCPALIWQLRNSAANYRIGD
;
A
#
# COMPACT_ATOMS: atom_id res chain seq x y z
N MET A 1 10.36 -66.50 -2.78
CA MET A 1 10.46 -65.91 -1.42
C MET A 1 10.23 -64.41 -1.53
N ARG A 2 9.27 -63.88 -0.76
CA ARG A 2 8.96 -62.45 -0.58
C ARG A 2 10.17 -61.67 -0.05
N ARG A 3 10.39 -60.44 -0.51
CA ARG A 3 10.65 -59.27 0.36
C ARG A 3 10.17 -57.99 -0.33
N SER A 4 9.01 -57.54 0.13
CA SER A 4 8.45 -56.22 -0.06
C SER A 4 9.40 -55.15 0.49
N GLY A 5 9.60 -54.06 -0.24
CA GLY A 5 10.30 -52.85 0.21
C GLY A 5 9.41 -51.64 -0.04
N LEU A 6 8.75 -51.22 1.03
CA LEU A 6 7.77 -50.14 1.20
C LEU A 6 8.02 -48.88 0.34
N LEU A 7 7.12 -48.60 -0.62
CA LEU A 7 6.95 -47.26 -1.20
C LEU A 7 6.23 -46.38 -0.17
N ILE A 8 6.96 -45.50 0.50
CA ILE A 8 6.39 -44.47 1.37
C ILE A 8 5.78 -43.39 0.46
N LEU A 9 4.47 -43.49 0.21
CA LEU A 9 3.68 -42.38 -0.32
C LEU A 9 3.51 -41.34 0.79
N VAL A 10 4.39 -40.35 0.82
CA VAL A 10 4.15 -39.14 1.60
C VAL A 10 3.06 -38.35 0.90
N ALA A 11 1.81 -38.55 1.32
CA ALA A 11 0.69 -37.70 0.91
C ALA A 11 0.86 -36.33 1.60
N ALA A 12 1.54 -35.40 0.92
CA ALA A 12 1.58 -34.01 1.33
C ALA A 12 0.18 -33.42 1.16
N LEU A 13 -0.60 -33.38 2.24
CA LEU A 13 -1.82 -32.60 2.34
C LEU A 13 -1.44 -31.11 2.29
N PHE A 14 -1.37 -30.56 1.09
CA PHE A 14 -1.36 -29.11 0.89
C PHE A 14 -2.75 -28.57 1.27
N LEU A 15 -2.94 -28.25 2.55
CA LEU A 15 -3.96 -27.30 2.97
C LEU A 15 -3.56 -25.94 2.38
N ALA A 16 -3.93 -25.69 1.13
CA ALA A 16 -3.84 -24.38 0.52
C ALA A 16 -4.85 -23.46 1.23
N GLY A 17 -4.47 -22.96 2.40
CA GLY A 17 -5.20 -21.89 3.06
C GLY A 17 -5.19 -20.69 2.11
N ALA A 18 -6.38 -20.23 1.71
CA ALA A 18 -6.50 -18.98 0.98
C ALA A 18 -5.91 -17.88 1.86
N THR A 19 -4.86 -17.21 1.38
CA THR A 19 -4.32 -16.04 2.08
C THR A 19 -5.44 -15.00 2.17
N PRO A 20 -5.73 -14.44 3.36
CA PRO A 20 -6.74 -13.40 3.48
C PRO A 20 -6.39 -12.25 2.53
N ARG A 21 -7.36 -11.83 1.73
CA ARG A 21 -7.21 -10.65 0.88
C ARG A 21 -7.42 -9.41 1.75
N ALA A 22 -6.45 -8.49 1.72
CA ALA A 22 -6.66 -7.16 2.25
C ALA A 22 -7.71 -6.46 1.37
N ASN A 23 -8.66 -5.79 2.03
CA ASN A 23 -9.72 -5.02 1.38
C ASN A 23 -9.54 -3.55 1.73
N ALA A 24 -10.17 -2.67 0.95
CA ALA A 24 -10.18 -1.26 1.26
C ALA A 24 -10.91 -0.98 2.59
N ASP A 25 -10.32 -0.15 3.43
CA ASP A 25 -10.83 0.35 4.71
C ASP A 25 -10.76 1.89 4.73
N ALA A 26 -11.87 2.51 4.33
CA ALA A 26 -12.00 3.96 4.33
C ALA A 26 -11.92 4.56 5.74
N VAL A 27 -12.35 3.83 6.77
CA VAL A 27 -12.36 4.32 8.15
C VAL A 27 -10.93 4.35 8.69
N ALA A 28 -10.16 3.28 8.48
CA ALA A 28 -8.74 3.24 8.86
C ALA A 28 -7.93 4.35 8.17
N TYR A 29 -8.16 4.56 6.87
CA TYR A 29 -7.55 5.67 6.14
C TYR A 29 -7.90 7.02 6.76
N LEU A 30 -9.19 7.32 6.95
CA LEU A 30 -9.64 8.59 7.51
C LEU A 30 -9.09 8.84 8.92
N VAL A 31 -9.08 7.83 9.78
CA VAL A 31 -8.47 7.88 11.13
C VAL A 31 -7.02 8.32 11.03
N ASN A 32 -6.22 7.72 10.14
CA ASN A 32 -4.79 7.99 10.03
C ASN A 32 -4.45 9.35 9.42
N VAL A 33 -5.29 9.89 8.52
CA VAL A 33 -5.00 11.14 7.80
C VAL A 33 -5.75 12.36 8.32
N THR A 34 -6.84 12.20 9.07
CA THR A 34 -7.60 13.33 9.63
C THR A 34 -7.20 13.65 11.07
N MET A 35 -6.73 12.66 11.84
CA MET A 35 -6.22 12.91 13.20
C MET A 35 -4.76 13.35 13.22
N ARG A 36 -4.00 13.10 12.15
CA ARG A 36 -2.64 13.61 11.99
C ARG A 36 -2.68 15.06 11.50
N PRO A 37 -2.03 16.01 12.20
CA PRO A 37 -1.92 17.39 11.72
C PRO A 37 -1.15 17.46 10.39
N GLY A 38 -1.49 18.46 9.56
CA GLY A 38 -0.66 18.86 8.41
C GLY A 38 -1.32 18.69 7.03
N TYR A 39 -2.35 17.85 6.89
CA TYR A 39 -3.03 17.68 5.59
C TYR A 39 -4.14 18.71 5.34
N GLY A 40 -4.84 19.16 6.38
CA GLY A 40 -5.80 20.26 6.25
C GLY A 40 -6.97 20.01 5.29
N PHE A 41 -7.36 18.75 5.07
CA PHE A 41 -8.55 18.43 4.28
C PHE A 41 -9.80 19.12 4.85
N ALA A 42 -10.65 19.67 4.00
CA ALA A 42 -11.84 20.41 4.44
C ALA A 42 -12.90 19.49 5.06
N ASN A 43 -12.97 18.22 4.63
CA ASN A 43 -13.85 17.19 5.17
C ASN A 43 -13.35 15.78 4.79
N ALA A 44 -14.05 14.75 5.26
CA ALA A 44 -13.71 13.35 5.00
C ALA A 44 -13.80 12.97 3.50
N ASP A 45 -14.75 13.52 2.76
CA ASP A 45 -14.90 13.24 1.32
C ASP A 45 -13.71 13.80 0.53
N ASP A 46 -13.21 14.98 0.87
CA ASP A 46 -11.99 15.54 0.29
C ASP A 46 -10.76 14.66 0.55
N ALA A 47 -10.61 14.16 1.79
CA ALA A 47 -9.54 13.25 2.14
C ALA A 47 -9.62 11.94 1.34
N LEU A 48 -10.82 11.35 1.24
CA LEU A 48 -11.06 10.12 0.49
C LEU A 48 -10.81 10.32 -1.01
N ARG A 49 -11.29 11.42 -1.59
CA ARG A 49 -11.01 11.71 -3.02
C ARG A 49 -9.52 11.84 -3.27
N TYR A 50 -8.78 12.55 -2.41
CA TYR A 50 -7.34 12.69 -2.57
C TYR A 50 -6.64 11.33 -2.48
N GLY A 51 -6.97 10.52 -1.46
CA GLY A 51 -6.41 9.18 -1.28
C GLY A 51 -6.68 8.24 -2.47
N ASN A 52 -7.92 8.23 -2.99
CA ASN A 52 -8.25 7.46 -4.20
C ASN A 52 -7.49 7.98 -5.42
N SER A 53 -7.30 9.30 -5.56
CA SER A 53 -6.49 9.84 -6.66
C SER A 53 -5.02 9.40 -6.59
N LEU A 54 -4.48 9.17 -5.38
CA LEU A 54 -3.15 8.58 -5.23
C LEU A 54 -3.14 7.11 -5.68
N CYS A 55 -4.19 6.35 -5.36
CA CYS A 55 -4.36 4.98 -5.86
C CYS A 55 -4.40 4.92 -7.39
N ASP A 56 -5.12 5.84 -8.04
CA ASP A 56 -5.16 5.95 -9.50
C ASP A 56 -3.76 6.20 -10.08
N ARG A 57 -3.06 7.22 -9.56
CA ARG A 57 -1.68 7.55 -9.98
C ARG A 57 -0.72 6.36 -9.76
N VAL A 58 -0.84 5.63 -8.65
CA VAL A 58 -0.03 4.43 -8.42
C VAL A 58 -0.36 3.37 -9.46
N SER A 59 -1.64 3.13 -9.77
CA SER A 59 -2.09 2.14 -10.76
C SER A 59 -1.55 2.42 -12.16
N GLU A 60 -1.38 3.70 -12.52
CA GLU A 60 -0.76 4.17 -13.77
C GLU A 60 0.76 3.89 -13.85
N GLY A 61 1.37 3.42 -12.76
CA GLY A 61 2.81 3.12 -12.71
C GLY A 61 3.69 4.35 -12.50
N ARG A 62 3.12 5.44 -11.95
CA ARG A 62 3.87 6.64 -11.56
C ARG A 62 4.99 6.27 -10.59
N SER A 63 6.18 6.87 -10.76
CA SER A 63 7.32 6.60 -9.88
C SER A 63 7.07 7.13 -8.46
N TYR A 64 7.63 6.44 -7.47
CA TYR A 64 7.53 6.86 -6.06
C TYR A 64 8.00 8.30 -5.86
N ALA A 65 9.15 8.68 -6.43
CA ALA A 65 9.69 10.03 -6.34
C ALA A 65 8.74 11.10 -6.90
N SER A 66 8.10 10.85 -8.05
CA SER A 66 7.12 11.79 -8.61
C SER A 66 5.89 11.92 -7.71
N LEU A 67 5.40 10.82 -7.16
CA LEU A 67 4.26 10.84 -6.24
C LEU A 67 4.56 11.64 -4.96
N ILE A 68 5.74 11.45 -4.37
CA ILE A 68 6.17 12.21 -3.20
C ILE A 68 6.31 13.70 -3.53
N GLY A 69 6.90 14.03 -4.69
CA GLY A 69 7.02 15.41 -5.16
C GLY A 69 5.66 16.10 -5.31
N ASP A 70 4.72 15.45 -6.00
CA ASP A 70 3.35 15.94 -6.14
C ASP A 70 2.67 16.18 -4.79
N ILE A 71 2.74 15.22 -3.86
CA ILE A 71 2.13 15.37 -2.54
C ILE A 71 2.74 16.57 -1.80
N LYS A 72 4.06 16.73 -1.84
CA LYS A 72 4.74 17.89 -1.23
C LYS A 72 4.26 19.21 -1.85
N THR A 73 4.06 19.26 -3.16
CA THR A 73 3.50 20.42 -3.86
C THR A 73 2.04 20.67 -3.47
N ASP A 74 1.20 19.64 -3.48
CA ASP A 74 -0.24 19.72 -3.19
C ASP A 74 -0.50 20.25 -1.77
N PHE A 75 0.30 19.83 -0.78
CA PHE A 75 0.19 20.29 0.61
C PHE A 75 1.13 21.45 0.96
N ASN A 76 1.85 21.99 -0.02
CA ASN A 76 2.83 23.07 0.18
C ASN A 76 3.78 22.80 1.37
N THR A 77 4.35 21.59 1.41
CA THR A 77 5.21 21.11 2.50
C THR A 77 6.56 20.64 1.98
N THR A 78 7.61 20.81 2.79
CA THR A 78 8.92 20.20 2.54
C THR A 78 9.10 18.88 3.29
N ASP A 79 8.14 18.51 4.15
CA ASP A 79 8.18 17.31 4.97
C ASP A 79 7.92 16.05 4.13
N GLU A 80 9.00 15.33 3.83
CA GLU A 80 8.94 14.09 3.07
C GLU A 80 8.35 12.92 3.86
N TYR A 81 8.46 12.92 5.19
CA TYR A 81 7.83 11.91 6.04
C TYR A 81 6.31 12.08 6.01
N GLN A 82 5.82 13.32 6.04
CA GLN A 82 4.40 13.61 5.89
C GLN A 82 3.87 13.09 4.54
N ALA A 83 4.60 13.34 3.44
CA ALA A 83 4.19 12.92 2.11
C ALA A 83 4.21 11.39 1.94
N SER A 84 5.30 10.74 2.36
CA SER A 84 5.45 9.29 2.29
C SER A 84 4.47 8.54 3.19
N TYR A 85 4.15 9.09 4.36
CA TYR A 85 3.12 8.54 5.23
C TYR A 85 1.75 8.59 4.54
N LEU A 86 1.35 9.73 3.96
CA LEU A 86 0.06 9.85 3.28
C LEU A 86 -0.08 8.85 2.15
N LEU A 87 0.95 8.74 1.30
CA LEU A 87 0.98 7.78 0.19
C LEU A 87 0.86 6.34 0.69
N SER A 88 1.58 6.01 1.77
CA SER A 88 1.53 4.67 2.37
C SER A 88 0.16 4.37 2.97
N GLN A 89 -0.49 5.34 3.62
CA GLN A 89 -1.84 5.19 4.15
C GLN A 89 -2.87 5.00 3.05
N ALA A 90 -2.81 5.81 1.99
CA ALA A 90 -3.71 5.65 0.84
C ALA A 90 -3.58 4.26 0.22
N VAL A 91 -2.35 3.77 -0.02
CA VAL A 91 -2.16 2.47 -0.67
C VAL A 91 -2.47 1.29 0.24
N ASN A 92 -2.10 1.34 1.53
CA ASN A 92 -2.39 0.26 2.45
C ASN A 92 -3.90 0.11 2.70
N GLU A 93 -4.57 1.24 2.89
CA GLU A 93 -5.95 1.23 3.36
C GLU A 93 -6.97 1.35 2.22
N LEU A 94 -6.69 2.02 1.09
CA LEU A 94 -7.71 2.21 0.03
C LEU A 94 -7.49 1.31 -1.19
N CYS A 95 -6.24 0.98 -1.52
CA CYS A 95 -5.92 0.14 -2.68
C CYS A 95 -4.85 -0.92 -2.37
N PRO A 96 -5.11 -1.84 -1.42
CA PRO A 96 -4.11 -2.81 -0.96
C PRO A 96 -3.60 -3.76 -2.06
N ALA A 97 -4.36 -3.93 -3.14
CA ALA A 97 -3.91 -4.67 -4.34
C ALA A 97 -2.66 -4.05 -5.00
N LEU A 98 -2.41 -2.75 -4.79
CA LEU A 98 -1.30 -2.00 -5.39
C LEU A 98 -0.07 -1.90 -4.47
N ILE A 99 -0.08 -2.48 -3.27
CA ILE A 99 1.04 -2.39 -2.31
C ILE A 99 2.36 -2.83 -2.94
N TRP A 100 2.35 -3.93 -3.69
CA TRP A 100 3.57 -4.42 -4.36
C TRP A 100 4.08 -3.47 -5.44
N GLN A 101 3.17 -2.86 -6.20
CA GLN A 101 3.52 -1.87 -7.21
C GLN A 101 4.17 -0.65 -6.58
N LEU A 102 3.59 -0.11 -5.51
CA LEU A 102 4.17 1.01 -4.77
C LEU A 102 5.56 0.64 -4.21
N ARG A 103 5.67 -0.50 -3.52
CA ARG A 103 6.95 -0.95 -2.92
C ARG A 103 8.05 -1.13 -3.95
N ASN A 104 7.74 -1.73 -5.09
CA ASN A 104 8.71 -1.92 -6.17
C ASN A 104 9.15 -0.56 -6.77
N SER A 105 8.22 0.38 -6.91
CA SER A 105 8.54 1.75 -7.38
C SER A 105 9.44 2.53 -6.41
N ALA A 106 9.45 2.15 -5.13
CA ALA A 106 10.23 2.76 -4.06
C ALA A 106 11.59 2.08 -3.80
N ALA A 107 11.90 0.96 -4.46
CA ALA A 107 13.00 0.07 -4.07
C ALA A 107 14.40 0.72 -4.00
N ASN A 108 14.62 1.78 -4.79
CA ASN A 108 15.88 2.54 -4.82
C ASN A 108 15.71 4.00 -4.38
N TYR A 109 14.55 4.36 -3.84
CA TYR A 109 14.29 5.71 -3.40
C TYR A 109 15.08 6.01 -2.12
N ARG A 110 15.75 7.17 -2.07
CA ARG A 110 16.41 7.67 -0.86
C ARG A 110 15.77 8.98 -0.45
N ILE A 111 15.62 9.15 0.85
CA ILE A 111 15.08 10.38 1.41
C ILE A 111 16.06 11.53 1.13
N GLY A 112 15.54 12.63 0.56
CA GLY A 112 16.32 13.82 0.23
C GLY A 112 16.98 13.86 -1.16
N ASP A 113 16.75 12.84 -2.02
CA ASP A 113 17.08 12.90 -3.46
C ASP A 113 16.07 13.77 -4.23
#